data_AF-A0AAW0WRY0-F1
#
_entry.id   AF-A0AAW0WRY0-F1
#
_cell.length_a   1.000
_cell.length_b   1.000
_cell.length_c   1.000
_cell.angle_alpha   90.00
_cell.angle_beta   90.00
_cell.angle_gamma   90.00
#
_symmetry.space_group_name_H-M   'P 1'
#
loop_
_entity.id
_entity.type
_entity.pdbx_description
1 polymer ?
#
loop_
_entity_poly.entity_id
_entity_poly.type
_entity_poly.pdbx_seq_one_letter_code
_entity_poly.pdbx_strand_id
1 'polypeptide(L)'
;MIYTDSSTFLKGTQSANPHNDYCQHFVDTGQRPQNFIRDVGLADRFEEYPKLRELIKLKVAAPRSFIFLWCGSSEGLDLGRQCLRKWGFRRCEDICWIRTNINNPGHLKNLEPKAVFQRTKEHCLMGIKGTVRRSTDGDFIHANVDIDLIISEEAEYGSLEKPVEIFHIIEHFCLGRRRLHVFGRDSTIRPGWLTLGPGLTSSNFDPDVYAGYFTNGQITTGCTERIEALRPKSPPPKAKGGPGGRGRGGMSSRTNFTRGRGRAR
;
A
#
# COMPACT_ATOMS: atom_id res chain seq x y z
N MET A 1 -6.40 23.96 26.33
CA MET A 1 -5.11 24.65 26.43
C MET A 1 -4.40 24.44 25.09
N ILE A 2 -4.18 25.50 24.32
CA ILE A 2 -3.52 25.41 23.01
C ILE A 2 -2.03 25.68 23.25
N TYR A 3 -1.18 24.76 22.80
CA TYR A 3 0.26 24.84 23.02
C TYR A 3 0.90 25.82 22.03
N THR A 4 1.37 26.97 22.53
CA THR A 4 1.91 28.07 21.71
C THR A 4 3.42 27.96 21.47
N ASP A 5 4.20 27.47 22.45
CA ASP A 5 5.67 27.41 22.37
C ASP A 5 6.31 26.39 23.34
N SER A 6 7.64 26.24 23.24
CA SER A 6 8.45 25.27 23.99
C SER A 6 8.82 25.66 25.43
N SER A 7 8.32 26.78 25.95
CA SER A 7 8.65 27.28 27.29
C SER A 7 8.30 26.30 28.42
N THR A 8 7.32 25.43 28.19
CA THR A 8 6.86 24.42 29.17
C THR A 8 7.89 23.31 29.41
N PHE A 9 8.83 23.10 28.50
CA PHE A 9 9.88 22.07 28.57
C PHE A 9 11.19 22.57 29.21
N LEU A 10 11.24 23.83 29.66
CA LEU A 10 12.45 24.46 30.21
C LEU A 10 12.55 24.40 31.74
N LYS A 11 11.50 23.94 32.44
CA LYS A 11 11.53 23.81 33.90
C LYS A 11 11.92 22.39 34.30
N GLY A 12 13.19 22.22 34.69
CA GLY A 12 13.69 21.01 35.35
C GLY A 12 14.85 20.29 34.66
N THR A 13 15.33 20.77 33.50
CA THR A 13 16.46 20.15 32.80
C THR A 13 17.80 20.77 33.21
N GLN A 14 18.77 19.96 33.67
CA GLN A 14 20.12 20.41 34.03
C GLN A 14 21.01 20.75 32.81
N SER A 15 20.58 20.38 31.61
CA SER A 15 21.24 20.76 30.36
C SER A 15 20.43 21.84 29.66
N ALA A 16 21.06 22.96 29.30
CA ALA A 16 20.46 24.08 28.56
C ALA A 16 20.06 23.74 27.10
N ASN A 17 19.99 22.46 26.73
CA ASN A 17 19.45 22.00 25.47
C ASN A 17 18.03 21.46 25.68
N PRO A 18 17.01 21.93 24.92
CA PRO A 18 15.66 21.40 25.00
C PRO A 18 15.65 19.95 24.49
N HIS A 19 15.65 19.01 25.42
CA HIS A 19 15.37 17.60 25.11
C HIS A 19 13.85 17.41 25.02
N ASN A 20 13.32 17.37 23.80
CA ASN A 20 11.94 16.97 23.53
C ASN A 20 11.76 15.46 23.71
N ASP A 21 11.88 14.99 24.96
CA ASP A 21 11.63 13.61 25.34
C ASP A 21 10.18 13.45 25.81
N TYR A 22 9.30 13.12 24.87
CA TYR A 22 7.89 12.87 25.17
C TYR A 22 7.67 11.58 25.97
N CYS A 23 8.64 10.67 25.98
CA CYS A 23 8.59 9.48 26.84
C CYS A 23 8.78 9.88 28.30
N GLN A 24 9.78 10.73 28.60
CA GLN A 24 9.98 11.27 29.94
C GLN A 24 8.81 12.17 30.38
N HIS A 25 8.29 13.01 29.48
CA HIS A 25 7.13 13.86 29.77
C HIS A 25 5.85 13.07 30.10
N PHE A 26 5.65 11.90 29.47
CA PHE A 26 4.53 11.01 29.79
C PHE A 26 4.67 10.39 31.19
N VAL A 27 5.88 10.00 31.59
CA VAL A 27 6.18 9.50 32.94
C VAL A 27 5.88 10.56 33.99
N ASP A 28 6.22 11.81 33.72
CA ASP A 28 6.12 12.90 34.71
C ASP A 28 4.71 13.53 34.80
N THR A 29 3.93 13.51 33.72
CA THR A 29 2.66 14.27 33.62
C THR A 29 1.43 13.42 33.31
N GLY A 30 1.61 12.14 32.96
CA GLY A 30 0.54 11.25 32.50
C GLY A 30 -0.01 11.58 31.10
N GLN A 31 0.50 12.62 30.44
CA GLN A 31 0.04 13.02 29.10
C GLN A 31 0.74 12.21 28.02
N ARG A 32 -0.04 11.50 27.21
CA ARG A 32 0.50 10.59 26.20
C ARG A 32 1.24 11.35 25.09
N PRO A 33 2.34 10.81 24.54
CA PRO A 33 3.18 11.50 23.55
C PRO A 33 2.41 12.03 22.32
N GLN A 34 1.38 11.31 21.87
CA GLN A 34 0.55 11.70 20.73
C GLN A 34 -0.29 12.97 20.95
N ASN A 35 -0.42 13.45 22.19
CA ASN A 35 -1.15 14.67 22.50
C ASN A 35 -0.43 15.94 22.00
N PHE A 36 0.87 15.84 21.68
CA PHE A 36 1.71 16.96 21.25
C PHE A 36 1.96 16.99 19.73
N ILE A 37 1.26 16.13 18.98
CA ILE A 37 1.24 16.16 17.52
C ILE A 37 0.39 17.37 17.07
N ARG A 38 1.05 18.38 16.47
CA ARG A 38 0.37 19.54 15.86
C ARG A 38 -0.31 19.12 14.54
N ASP A 39 -1.31 19.90 14.11
CA ASP A 39 -2.07 19.70 12.86
C ASP A 39 -2.87 18.39 12.73
N VAL A 40 -3.54 17.97 13.81
CA VAL A 40 -4.48 16.84 13.79
C VAL A 40 -5.91 17.22 13.35
N GLY A 41 -6.17 18.50 13.05
CA GLY A 41 -7.46 18.99 12.55
C GLY A 41 -7.81 18.42 11.16
N LEU A 42 -9.07 18.01 10.99
CA LEU A 42 -9.63 17.47 9.73
C LEU A 42 -10.16 18.56 8.77
N ALA A 43 -10.30 19.81 9.24
CA ALA A 43 -11.05 20.83 8.52
C ALA A 43 -10.26 21.48 7.37
N ASP A 44 -8.98 21.78 7.54
CA ASP A 44 -8.25 22.65 6.59
C ASP A 44 -7.13 21.93 5.81
N ARG A 45 -6.96 20.62 5.99
CA ARG A 45 -5.93 19.81 5.30
C ARG A 45 -6.31 19.36 3.88
N PHE A 46 -7.40 19.87 3.32
CA PHE A 46 -7.91 19.45 2.02
C PHE A 46 -8.09 20.61 1.03
N GLU A 47 -7.64 21.82 1.36
CA GLU A 47 -7.74 22.98 0.46
C GLU A 47 -6.92 22.82 -0.83
N GLU A 48 -5.80 22.09 -0.78
CA GLU A 48 -4.93 21.90 -1.96
C GLU A 48 -5.46 20.87 -2.98
N TYR A 49 -6.48 20.06 -2.66
CA TYR A 49 -7.01 19.04 -3.59
C TYR A 49 -8.55 18.87 -3.56
N PRO A 50 -9.35 19.91 -3.92
CA PRO A 50 -10.81 19.84 -3.91
C PRO A 50 -11.37 18.72 -4.81
N LYS A 51 -10.71 18.45 -5.94
CA LYS A 51 -11.12 17.43 -6.93
C LYS A 51 -11.02 16.00 -6.40
N LEU A 52 -10.05 15.71 -5.50
CA LEU A 52 -9.93 14.39 -4.85
C LEU A 52 -10.97 14.17 -3.74
N ARG A 53 -11.48 15.27 -3.14
CA ARG A 53 -12.55 15.21 -2.13
C ARG A 53 -13.90 14.88 -2.73
N GLU A 54 -14.19 15.28 -3.97
CA GLU A 54 -15.45 14.96 -4.65
C GLU A 54 -15.55 13.50 -5.14
N LEU A 55 -14.41 12.87 -5.47
CA LEU A 55 -14.36 11.45 -5.88
C LEU A 55 -14.95 10.50 -4.80
N ILE A 56 -15.05 10.95 -3.56
CA ILE A 56 -15.61 10.23 -2.41
C ILE A 56 -17.13 10.07 -2.51
N LYS A 57 -17.80 11.07 -3.09
CA LYS A 57 -19.27 11.07 -3.22
C LYS A 57 -19.74 10.18 -4.36
N LEU A 58 -18.89 9.97 -5.37
CA LEU A 58 -19.16 9.12 -6.51
C LEU A 58 -18.66 7.71 -6.19
N LYS A 59 -19.55 6.71 -6.16
CA LYS A 59 -19.20 5.29 -5.99
C LYS A 59 -18.47 4.73 -7.24
N VAL A 60 -17.36 5.34 -7.63
CA VAL A 60 -16.58 4.99 -8.83
C VAL A 60 -15.94 3.61 -8.69
N ALA A 61 -15.54 3.24 -7.48
CA ALA A 61 -14.90 1.96 -7.20
C ALA A 61 -15.91 0.81 -7.10
N ALA A 62 -15.65 -0.28 -7.82
CA ALA A 62 -16.41 -1.52 -7.68
C ALA A 62 -16.30 -2.14 -6.26
N PRO A 63 -17.28 -2.97 -5.82
CA PRO A 63 -17.27 -3.56 -4.48
C PRO A 63 -16.03 -4.40 -4.15
N ARG A 64 -15.49 -5.12 -5.15
CA ARG A 64 -14.14 -5.69 -5.12
C ARG A 64 -13.28 -4.93 -6.13
N SER A 65 -12.27 -4.23 -5.65
CA SER A 65 -11.39 -3.42 -6.51
C SER A 65 -10.08 -3.08 -5.81
N PHE A 66 -9.15 -2.59 -6.61
CA PHE A 66 -7.85 -2.13 -6.16
C PHE A 66 -7.65 -0.66 -6.58
N ILE A 67 -6.81 0.05 -5.84
CA ILE A 67 -6.35 1.38 -6.17
C ILE A 67 -4.83 1.42 -6.06
N PHE A 68 -4.18 2.14 -6.97
CA PHE A 68 -2.74 2.36 -7.00
C PHE A 68 -2.53 3.87 -6.98
N LEU A 69 -1.96 4.38 -5.89
CA LEU A 69 -1.87 5.80 -5.60
C LEU A 69 -0.40 6.22 -5.51
N TRP A 70 0.08 6.98 -6.50
CA TRP A 70 1.39 7.63 -6.42
C TRP A 70 1.37 8.71 -5.32
N CYS A 71 2.26 8.56 -4.35
CA CYS A 71 2.34 9.36 -3.12
C CYS A 71 3.62 10.19 -3.03
N GLY A 72 4.45 10.20 -4.08
CA GLY A 72 5.78 10.82 -4.05
C GLY A 72 6.68 10.15 -3.02
N SER A 73 7.46 10.95 -2.30
CA SER A 73 8.59 10.47 -1.46
C SER A 73 8.57 10.98 -0.01
N SER A 74 7.49 11.66 0.40
CA SER A 74 7.43 12.51 1.60
C SER A 74 6.08 12.37 2.34
N GLU A 75 5.56 13.49 2.85
CA GLU A 75 4.24 13.68 3.48
C GLU A 75 3.09 13.03 2.70
N GLY A 76 3.21 12.95 1.37
CA GLY A 76 2.25 12.26 0.50
C GLY A 76 2.00 10.79 0.88
N LEU A 77 2.94 10.12 1.55
CA LEU A 77 2.74 8.76 2.08
C LEU A 77 1.68 8.69 3.18
N ASP A 78 1.74 9.61 4.15
CA ASP A 78 0.81 9.62 5.28
C ASP A 78 -0.55 10.14 4.87
N LEU A 79 -0.57 11.14 4.00
CA LEU A 79 -1.79 11.66 3.39
C LEU A 79 -2.43 10.63 2.45
N GLY A 80 -1.63 9.92 1.65
CA GLY A 80 -2.10 8.83 0.80
C GLY A 80 -2.79 7.73 1.59
N ARG A 81 -2.23 7.33 2.74
CA ARG A 81 -2.88 6.38 3.66
C ARG A 81 -4.20 6.91 4.21
N GLN A 82 -4.31 8.20 4.47
CA GLN A 82 -5.57 8.84 4.89
C GLN A 82 -6.60 8.80 3.76
N CYS A 83 -6.19 9.11 2.52
CA CYS A 83 -7.03 9.02 1.33
C CYS A 83 -7.57 7.60 1.13
N LEU A 84 -6.72 6.57 1.22
CA LEU A 84 -7.15 5.17 1.11
C LEU A 84 -8.25 4.83 2.13
N ARG A 85 -8.05 5.18 3.41
CA ARG A 85 -9.06 4.96 4.46
C ARG A 85 -10.37 5.68 4.14
N LYS A 86 -10.28 6.95 3.74
CA LYS A 86 -11.44 7.79 3.40
C LYS A 86 -12.23 7.23 2.20
N TRP A 87 -11.55 6.61 1.26
CA TRP A 87 -12.14 5.94 0.09
C TRP A 87 -12.61 4.51 0.35
N GLY A 88 -12.44 3.99 1.58
CA GLY A 88 -12.83 2.63 1.95
C GLY A 88 -11.90 1.54 1.41
N PHE A 89 -10.63 1.88 1.16
CA PHE A 89 -9.58 0.93 0.82
C PHE A 89 -8.68 0.68 2.03
N ARG A 90 -8.24 -0.57 2.19
CA ARG A 90 -7.18 -0.94 3.14
C ARG A 90 -5.88 -0.97 2.36
N ARG A 91 -4.83 -0.30 2.84
CA ARG A 91 -3.49 -0.42 2.23
C ARG A 91 -3.04 -1.88 2.33
N CYS A 92 -2.62 -2.46 1.21
CA CYS A 92 -2.14 -3.85 1.14
C CYS A 92 -0.67 -3.93 0.75
N GLU A 93 -0.19 -3.14 -0.22
CA GLU A 93 1.21 -3.11 -0.66
C GLU A 93 1.75 -1.67 -0.77
N ASP A 94 3.06 -1.52 -0.94
CA ASP A 94 3.76 -0.26 -1.15
C ASP A 94 4.83 -0.46 -2.23
N ILE A 95 4.50 -0.17 -3.48
CA ILE A 95 5.40 -0.36 -4.63
C ILE A 95 6.39 0.81 -4.65
N CYS A 96 7.68 0.52 -4.52
CA CYS A 96 8.71 1.55 -4.57
C CYS A 96 9.29 1.65 -5.98
N TRP A 97 9.23 2.85 -6.56
CA TRP A 97 9.99 3.20 -7.75
C TRP A 97 11.32 3.82 -7.34
N ILE A 98 12.40 3.08 -7.56
CA ILE A 98 13.78 3.50 -7.28
C ILE A 98 14.37 4.09 -8.56
N ARG A 99 14.91 5.30 -8.45
CA ARG A 99 15.53 6.02 -9.55
C ARG A 99 17.04 5.89 -9.46
N THR A 100 17.65 5.35 -10.52
CA THR A 100 19.12 5.27 -10.66
C THR A 100 19.67 6.56 -11.29
N ASN A 101 20.96 6.81 -11.11
CA ASN A 101 21.69 7.94 -11.68
C ASN A 101 22.92 7.48 -12.48
N ILE A 102 22.82 6.35 -13.17
CA ILE A 102 23.92 5.74 -13.92
C ILE A 102 24.43 6.69 -15.01
N ASN A 103 23.52 7.39 -15.66
CA ASN A 103 23.84 8.28 -16.78
C ASN A 103 24.35 9.65 -16.32
N ASN A 104 23.98 10.08 -15.11
CA ASN A 104 24.43 11.35 -14.53
C ASN A 104 24.76 11.20 -13.04
N PRO A 105 25.91 10.60 -12.71
CA PRO A 105 26.32 10.40 -11.33
C PRO A 105 26.52 11.73 -10.61
N GLY A 106 25.93 11.86 -9.43
CA GLY A 106 26.08 13.06 -8.63
C GLY A 106 25.12 13.12 -7.44
N HIS A 107 25.44 13.99 -6.48
CA HIS A 107 24.56 14.31 -5.38
C HIS A 107 23.62 15.45 -5.76
N LEU A 108 22.35 15.34 -5.40
CA LEU A 108 21.42 16.46 -5.45
C LEU A 108 21.83 17.43 -4.35
N LYS A 109 22.43 18.57 -4.74
CA LYS A 109 22.94 19.58 -3.80
C LYS A 109 21.84 20.26 -2.99
N ASN A 110 20.61 20.26 -3.52
CA ASN A 110 19.44 20.86 -2.90
C ASN A 110 18.49 19.76 -2.43
N LEU A 111 18.47 19.54 -1.11
CA LEU A 111 17.47 18.70 -0.47
C LEU A 111 16.20 19.52 -0.23
N GLU A 112 15.05 18.85 -0.21
CA GLU A 112 13.82 19.50 0.27
C GLU A 112 14.02 19.98 1.73
N PRO A 113 13.40 21.10 2.15
CA PRO A 113 13.66 21.74 3.46
C PRO A 113 13.49 20.84 4.70
N LYS A 114 12.76 19.72 4.58
CA LYS A 114 12.53 18.73 5.67
C LYS A 114 13.23 17.39 5.43
N ALA A 115 13.98 17.24 4.35
CA ALA A 115 14.60 15.97 4.00
C ALA A 115 15.97 15.83 4.69
N VAL A 116 16.11 14.77 5.50
CA VAL A 116 17.40 14.38 6.11
C VAL A 116 18.30 13.68 5.08
N PHE A 117 17.70 12.97 4.13
CA PHE A 117 18.40 12.21 3.09
C PHE A 117 17.93 12.63 1.70
N GLN A 118 18.81 12.47 0.70
CA GLN A 118 18.42 12.57 -0.70
C GLN A 118 17.35 11.52 -1.02
N ARG A 119 16.22 11.97 -1.55
CA ARG A 119 15.08 11.09 -1.88
C ARG A 119 15.20 10.58 -3.30
N THR A 120 15.68 9.35 -3.46
CA THR A 120 15.90 8.70 -4.76
C THR A 120 14.80 7.72 -5.15
N LYS A 121 13.65 7.75 -4.45
CA LYS A 121 12.52 6.88 -4.74
C LYS A 121 11.18 7.57 -4.55
N GLU A 122 10.18 7.08 -5.27
CA GLU A 122 8.77 7.39 -5.06
C GLU A 122 8.00 6.13 -4.65
N HIS A 123 6.85 6.34 -4.03
CA HIS A 123 5.96 5.29 -3.54
C HIS A 123 4.64 5.29 -4.29
N CYS A 124 4.19 4.10 -4.70
CA CYS A 124 2.84 3.85 -5.18
C CYS A 124 2.12 2.94 -4.18
N LEU A 125 1.26 3.53 -3.35
CA LEU A 125 0.49 2.78 -2.37
C LEU A 125 -0.60 1.97 -3.06
N MET A 126 -0.65 0.68 -2.77
CA MET A 126 -1.72 -0.19 -3.23
C MET A 126 -2.78 -0.36 -2.15
N GLY A 127 -4.05 -0.16 -2.53
CA GLY A 127 -5.20 -0.35 -1.65
C GLY A 127 -6.16 -1.42 -2.18
N ILE A 128 -6.75 -2.20 -1.27
CA ILE A 128 -7.79 -3.19 -1.56
C ILE A 128 -9.14 -2.78 -0.96
N LYS A 129 -10.21 -2.90 -1.75
CA LYS A 129 -11.61 -2.77 -1.33
C LYS A 129 -12.33 -4.10 -1.48
N GLY A 130 -13.22 -4.41 -0.53
CA GLY A 130 -13.93 -5.69 -0.46
C GLY A 130 -13.06 -6.82 0.08
N THR A 131 -13.48 -8.06 -0.18
CA THR A 131 -12.80 -9.28 0.24
C THR A 131 -12.28 -10.01 -0.99
N VAL A 132 -10.95 -10.15 -1.08
CA VAL A 132 -10.28 -10.92 -2.13
C VAL A 132 -9.27 -11.86 -1.46
N ARG A 133 -9.28 -13.13 -1.83
CA ARG A 133 -8.47 -14.21 -1.27
C ARG A 133 -7.70 -14.91 -2.39
N ARG A 134 -6.37 -14.89 -2.29
CA ARG A 134 -5.45 -15.51 -3.26
C ARG A 134 -5.74 -16.98 -3.57
N SER A 135 -6.25 -17.73 -2.60
CA SER A 135 -6.53 -19.16 -2.73
C SER A 135 -7.83 -19.48 -3.48
N THR A 136 -8.80 -18.56 -3.49
CA THR A 136 -10.14 -18.81 -4.05
C THR A 136 -10.50 -17.89 -5.20
N ASP A 137 -9.95 -16.67 -5.24
CA ASP A 137 -10.29 -15.64 -6.23
C ASP A 137 -9.23 -15.55 -7.35
N GLY A 138 -8.76 -16.72 -7.83
CA GLY A 138 -7.79 -16.81 -8.93
C GLY A 138 -8.35 -16.33 -10.28
N ASP A 139 -9.68 -16.30 -10.40
CA ASP A 139 -10.43 -15.72 -11.52
C ASP A 139 -10.37 -14.18 -11.56
N PHE A 140 -9.93 -13.55 -10.47
CA PHE A 140 -9.87 -12.10 -10.33
C PHE A 140 -8.44 -11.57 -10.13
N ILE A 141 -7.58 -12.32 -9.43
CA ILE A 141 -6.20 -11.92 -9.17
C ILE A 141 -5.17 -13.02 -9.42
N HIS A 142 -4.04 -12.64 -9.99
CA HIS A 142 -2.81 -13.42 -9.99
C HIS A 142 -1.78 -12.77 -9.08
N ALA A 143 -1.85 -13.08 -7.79
CA ALA A 143 -0.91 -12.54 -6.82
C ALA A 143 0.49 -13.16 -7.00
N ASN A 144 1.51 -12.42 -6.54
CA ASN A 144 2.91 -12.88 -6.49
C ASN A 144 3.56 -13.14 -7.86
N VAL A 145 2.98 -12.61 -8.94
CA VAL A 145 3.60 -12.60 -10.28
C VAL A 145 4.73 -11.56 -10.34
N ASP A 146 4.45 -10.34 -9.88
CA ASP A 146 5.41 -9.24 -9.83
C ASP A 146 5.85 -8.93 -8.38
N ILE A 147 7.00 -8.26 -8.26
CA ILE A 147 7.53 -7.73 -7.01
C ILE A 147 7.07 -6.27 -6.80
N ASP A 148 7.26 -5.75 -5.59
CA ASP A 148 6.91 -4.39 -5.17
C ASP A 148 8.00 -3.34 -5.48
N LEU A 149 8.84 -3.60 -6.48
CA LEU A 149 9.93 -2.72 -6.88
C LEU A 149 9.91 -2.45 -8.39
N ILE A 150 10.08 -1.18 -8.74
CA ILE A 150 10.40 -0.74 -10.09
C ILE A 150 11.74 -0.02 -10.02
N ILE A 151 12.68 -0.36 -10.88
CA ILE A 151 14.00 0.29 -10.95
C ILE A 151 14.18 0.82 -12.37
N SER A 152 14.36 2.13 -12.50
CA SER A 152 14.66 2.77 -13.78
C SER A 152 15.59 3.96 -13.57
N GLU A 153 16.18 4.45 -14.65
CA GLU A 153 16.96 5.68 -14.61
C GLU A 153 16.07 6.89 -14.25
N GLU A 154 16.64 7.85 -13.52
CA GLU A 154 16.04 9.16 -13.26
C GLU A 154 15.67 9.83 -14.59
N ALA A 155 14.42 10.30 -14.69
CA ALA A 155 13.95 11.01 -15.86
C ALA A 155 14.62 12.39 -16.01
N GLU A 156 14.54 12.96 -17.21
CA GLU A 156 14.99 14.32 -17.45
C GLU A 156 14.33 15.33 -16.50
N TYR A 157 15.07 16.37 -16.14
CA TYR A 157 14.60 17.38 -15.20
C TYR A 157 13.27 17.99 -15.66
N GLY A 158 12.28 17.99 -14.76
CA GLY A 158 10.94 18.50 -15.04
C GLY A 158 9.95 17.46 -15.58
N SER A 159 10.40 16.23 -15.87
CA SER A 159 9.49 15.14 -16.23
C SER A 159 8.59 14.74 -15.06
N LEU A 160 7.29 14.63 -15.34
CA LEU A 160 6.28 14.11 -14.40
C LEU A 160 5.81 12.70 -14.79
N GLU A 161 6.51 12.06 -15.73
CA GLU A 161 6.20 10.71 -16.16
C GLU A 161 6.55 9.69 -15.07
N LYS A 162 5.72 8.66 -15.00
CA LYS A 162 5.89 7.51 -14.11
C LYS A 162 6.30 6.30 -14.95
N PRO A 163 7.04 5.34 -14.39
CA PRO A 163 7.51 4.18 -15.13
C PRO A 163 6.32 3.36 -15.66
N VAL A 164 6.38 2.99 -16.94
CA VAL A 164 5.30 2.26 -17.63
C VAL A 164 5.04 0.89 -17.01
N GLU A 165 6.04 0.33 -16.33
CA GLU A 165 6.01 -0.94 -15.60
C GLU A 165 4.88 -0.98 -14.56
N ILE A 166 4.43 0.16 -14.04
CA ILE A 166 3.27 0.19 -13.14
C ILE A 166 2.01 -0.36 -13.80
N PHE A 167 1.81 -0.13 -15.10
CA PHE A 167 0.69 -0.68 -15.84
C PHE A 167 0.80 -2.21 -15.94
N HIS A 168 2.01 -2.72 -16.17
CA HIS A 168 2.26 -4.17 -16.24
C HIS A 168 1.95 -4.85 -14.91
N ILE A 169 2.44 -4.31 -13.80
CA ILE A 169 2.15 -4.85 -12.46
C ILE A 169 0.64 -4.88 -12.21
N ILE A 170 -0.09 -3.81 -12.56
CA ILE A 170 -1.54 -3.74 -12.37
C ILE A 170 -2.28 -4.76 -13.24
N GLU A 171 -1.88 -4.91 -14.51
CA GLU A 171 -2.52 -5.79 -15.49
C GLU A 171 -2.26 -7.27 -15.20
N HIS A 172 -1.05 -7.63 -14.78
CA HIS A 172 -0.71 -8.97 -14.35
C HIS A 172 -1.44 -9.34 -13.05
N PHE A 173 -1.49 -8.41 -12.10
CA PHE A 173 -2.11 -8.65 -10.80
C PHE A 173 -3.63 -8.80 -10.88
N CYS A 174 -4.32 -7.88 -11.57
CA CYS A 174 -5.79 -7.82 -11.59
C CYS A 174 -6.36 -8.15 -12.98
N LEU A 175 -7.13 -9.23 -13.04
CA LEU A 175 -7.78 -9.68 -14.28
C LEU A 175 -8.99 -8.83 -14.66
N GLY A 176 -9.44 -7.92 -13.79
CA GLY A 176 -10.54 -7.00 -14.07
C GLY A 176 -10.23 -6.09 -15.26
N ARG A 177 -11.15 -6.02 -16.23
CA ARG A 177 -10.95 -5.28 -17.49
C ARG A 177 -11.29 -3.79 -17.41
N ARG A 178 -12.01 -3.36 -16.37
CA ARG A 178 -12.39 -1.95 -16.15
C ARG A 178 -11.27 -1.24 -15.39
N ARG A 179 -10.36 -0.61 -16.13
CA ARG A 179 -9.20 0.09 -15.56
C ARG A 179 -9.30 1.58 -15.84
N LEU A 180 -9.10 2.40 -14.80
CA LEU A 180 -9.21 3.86 -14.89
C LEU A 180 -7.89 4.49 -14.45
N HIS A 181 -7.30 5.31 -15.32
CA HIS A 181 -6.12 6.11 -15.05
C HIS A 181 -6.53 7.58 -14.90
N VAL A 182 -6.55 8.06 -13.65
CA VAL A 182 -6.88 9.47 -13.33
C VAL A 182 -5.60 10.30 -13.29
N PHE A 183 -5.67 11.51 -13.84
CA PHE A 183 -4.55 12.42 -14.09
C PHE A 183 -3.59 11.96 -15.19
N GLY A 184 -4.06 11.09 -16.09
CA GLY A 184 -3.30 10.72 -17.27
C GLY A 184 -3.16 11.87 -18.27
N ARG A 185 -2.18 11.71 -19.17
CA ARG A 185 -1.85 12.60 -20.29
C ARG A 185 -1.89 11.81 -21.60
N ASP A 186 -1.80 12.50 -22.73
CA ASP A 186 -1.74 11.86 -24.06
C ASP A 186 -0.66 10.77 -24.15
N SER A 187 0.50 11.01 -23.56
CA SER A 187 1.64 10.07 -23.47
C SER A 187 1.33 8.77 -22.72
N THR A 188 0.27 8.75 -21.92
CA THR A 188 -0.10 7.61 -21.05
C THR A 188 -1.36 6.88 -21.49
N ILE A 189 -1.94 7.26 -22.63
CA ILE A 189 -3.08 6.56 -23.21
C ILE A 189 -2.65 5.12 -23.54
N ARG A 190 -3.42 4.14 -23.05
CA ARG A 190 -3.09 2.72 -23.15
C ARG A 190 -4.32 1.87 -23.48
N PRO A 191 -4.23 0.89 -24.40
CA PRO A 191 -5.30 -0.08 -24.63
C PRO A 191 -5.73 -0.78 -23.34
N GLY A 192 -7.04 -0.96 -23.15
CA GLY A 192 -7.59 -1.57 -21.92
C GLY A 192 -7.68 -0.63 -20.73
N TRP A 193 -7.39 0.67 -20.90
CA TRP A 193 -7.54 1.71 -19.89
C TRP A 193 -8.44 2.84 -20.37
N LEU A 194 -9.32 3.30 -19.48
CA LEU A 194 -9.93 4.63 -19.60
C LEU A 194 -8.99 5.64 -18.96
N THR A 195 -8.58 6.67 -19.71
CA THR A 195 -7.67 7.71 -19.22
C THR A 195 -8.44 9.02 -19.07
N LEU A 196 -8.35 9.63 -17.89
CA LEU A 196 -8.97 10.93 -17.58
C LEU A 196 -7.92 11.86 -17.01
N GLY A 197 -7.81 13.07 -17.54
CA GLY A 197 -6.89 14.06 -16.98
C GLY A 197 -6.95 15.41 -17.69
N PRO A 198 -6.52 16.49 -17.02
CA PRO A 198 -6.51 17.83 -17.60
C PRO A 198 -5.44 18.00 -18.69
N GLY A 199 -4.45 17.09 -18.79
CA GLY A 199 -3.40 17.12 -19.80
C GLY A 199 -3.73 16.32 -21.06
N LEU A 200 -5.00 15.96 -21.27
CA LEU A 200 -5.46 15.32 -22.50
C LEU A 200 -5.83 16.39 -23.54
N THR A 201 -5.36 16.22 -24.78
CA THR A 201 -5.67 17.16 -25.88
C THR A 201 -7.00 16.88 -26.58
N SER A 202 -7.54 15.68 -26.41
CA SER A 202 -8.81 15.25 -27.01
C SER A 202 -9.57 14.28 -26.12
N SER A 203 -10.85 14.02 -26.46
CA SER A 203 -11.71 13.08 -25.76
C SER A 203 -12.49 12.23 -26.77
N ASN A 204 -12.59 10.93 -26.49
CA ASN A 204 -13.39 9.96 -27.23
C ASN A 204 -14.29 9.12 -26.32
N PHE A 205 -14.47 9.54 -25.06
CA PHE A 205 -15.21 8.76 -24.08
C PHE A 205 -16.71 8.82 -24.35
N ASP A 206 -17.29 7.66 -24.64
CA ASP A 206 -18.72 7.42 -24.68
C ASP A 206 -19.07 6.34 -23.63
N PRO A 207 -19.95 6.65 -22.65
CA PRO A 207 -20.26 5.74 -21.56
C PRO A 207 -20.99 4.47 -22.00
N ASP A 208 -21.85 4.54 -23.02
CA ASP A 208 -22.63 3.41 -23.51
C ASP A 208 -21.75 2.46 -24.33
N VAL A 209 -20.89 3.02 -25.18
CA VAL A 209 -19.87 2.25 -25.91
C VAL A 209 -18.90 1.59 -24.93
N TYR A 210 -18.42 2.34 -23.94
CA TYR A 210 -17.50 1.80 -22.93
C TYR A 210 -18.16 0.69 -22.11
N ALA A 211 -19.39 0.88 -21.65
CA ALA A 211 -20.14 -0.14 -20.93
C ALA A 211 -20.37 -1.40 -21.80
N GLY A 212 -20.64 -1.20 -23.10
CA GLY A 212 -20.82 -2.27 -24.09
C GLY A 212 -19.67 -3.28 -24.18
N TYR A 213 -18.43 -2.89 -23.86
CA TYR A 213 -17.29 -3.83 -23.82
C TYR A 213 -17.36 -4.88 -22.70
N PHE A 214 -18.27 -4.71 -21.73
CA PHE A 214 -18.35 -5.53 -20.52
C PHE A 214 -19.71 -6.20 -20.29
N THR A 215 -20.70 -5.97 -21.16
CA THR A 215 -22.10 -6.43 -20.98
C THR A 215 -22.26 -7.94 -21.07
N ASN A 216 -21.42 -8.64 -21.84
CA ASN A 216 -21.50 -10.10 -22.02
C ASN A 216 -20.96 -10.92 -20.81
N GLY A 217 -20.92 -10.33 -19.61
CA GLY A 217 -20.44 -11.00 -18.39
C GLY A 217 -18.92 -11.20 -18.30
N GLN A 218 -18.17 -10.93 -19.38
CA GLN A 218 -16.71 -10.97 -19.40
C GLN A 218 -16.10 -9.71 -18.77
N ILE A 219 -16.28 -9.57 -17.46
CA ILE A 219 -15.69 -8.47 -16.68
C ILE A 219 -14.20 -8.69 -16.34
N THR A 220 -13.72 -9.92 -16.52
CA THR A 220 -12.31 -10.31 -16.38
C THR A 220 -11.74 -10.78 -17.71
N THR A 221 -10.41 -10.80 -17.84
CA THR A 221 -9.70 -11.33 -19.01
C THR A 221 -9.82 -12.85 -19.16
N GLY A 222 -10.30 -13.54 -18.12
CA GLY A 222 -10.15 -15.00 -18.00
C GLY A 222 -8.69 -15.39 -17.74
N CYS A 223 -8.46 -16.70 -17.68
CA CYS A 223 -7.13 -17.29 -17.52
C CYS A 223 -7.03 -18.56 -18.37
N THR A 224 -5.92 -18.72 -19.10
CA THR A 224 -5.68 -19.94 -19.90
C THR A 224 -5.15 -21.05 -19.01
N GLU A 225 -5.35 -22.32 -19.40
CA GLU A 225 -4.81 -23.47 -18.66
C GLU A 225 -3.29 -23.39 -18.46
N ARG A 226 -2.57 -22.88 -19.47
CA ARG A 226 -1.13 -22.66 -19.39
C ARG A 226 -0.74 -21.63 -18.33
N ILE A 227 -1.46 -20.51 -18.25
CA ILE A 227 -1.21 -19.48 -17.22
C ILE A 227 -1.58 -20.05 -15.83
N GLU A 228 -2.70 -20.77 -15.73
CA GLU A 228 -3.07 -21.45 -14.48
C GLU A 228 -2.02 -22.47 -14.03
N ALA A 229 -1.38 -23.19 -14.94
CA ALA A 229 -0.35 -24.17 -14.58
C ALA A 229 0.95 -23.53 -14.08
N LEU A 230 1.31 -22.35 -14.60
CA LEU A 230 2.60 -21.70 -14.35
C LEU A 230 2.57 -20.64 -13.25
N ARG A 231 1.42 -20.03 -12.99
CA ARG A 231 1.34 -18.94 -12.00
C ARG A 231 1.64 -19.43 -10.59
N PRO A 232 2.26 -18.61 -9.72
CA PRO A 232 2.46 -18.95 -8.32
C PRO A 232 1.13 -19.22 -7.60
N LYS A 233 1.07 -20.31 -6.82
CA LYS A 233 -0.10 -20.69 -6.01
C LYS A 233 0.33 -21.06 -4.59
N SER A 234 -0.56 -20.84 -3.64
CA SER A 234 -0.35 -21.35 -2.28
C SER A 234 -0.29 -22.88 -2.30
N PRO A 235 0.62 -23.50 -1.52
CA PRO A 235 0.65 -24.95 -1.38
C PRO A 235 -0.71 -25.49 -0.91
N PRO A 236 -1.09 -26.71 -1.32
CA PRO A 236 -2.29 -27.34 -0.81
C PRO A 236 -2.23 -27.46 0.72
N PRO A 237 -3.35 -27.25 1.44
CA PRO A 237 -3.37 -27.40 2.88
C PRO A 237 -2.94 -28.83 3.24
N LYS A 238 -2.03 -28.97 4.22
CA LYS A 238 -1.70 -30.29 4.78
C LYS A 238 -3.00 -30.93 5.26
N ALA A 239 -3.36 -32.08 4.67
CA ALA A 239 -4.49 -32.86 5.14
C ALA A 239 -4.31 -33.10 6.65
N LYS A 240 -5.23 -32.59 7.47
CA LYS A 240 -5.32 -33.04 8.86
C LYS A 240 -5.61 -34.53 8.76
N GLY A 241 -4.65 -35.35 9.19
CA GLY A 241 -4.73 -36.80 9.13
C GLY A 241 -6.09 -37.26 9.64
N GLY A 242 -6.79 -38.04 8.80
CA GLY A 242 -8.02 -38.71 9.20
C GLY A 242 -7.76 -39.63 10.39
N PRO A 243 -8.77 -39.88 11.24
CA PRO A 243 -8.61 -40.73 12.40
C PRO A 243 -8.55 -42.20 11.94
N GLY A 244 -7.38 -42.83 11.98
CA GLY A 244 -7.30 -44.28 11.79
C GLY A 244 -5.89 -44.82 11.55
N GLY A 245 -5.34 -45.50 12.56
CA GLY A 245 -4.11 -46.27 12.41
C GLY A 245 -3.47 -46.70 13.74
N ARG A 246 -4.21 -47.41 14.60
CA ARG A 246 -3.62 -48.17 15.72
C ARG A 246 -2.69 -49.25 15.13
N GLY A 247 -1.41 -48.94 15.01
CA GLY A 247 -0.34 -49.93 14.84
C GLY A 247 0.09 -50.46 16.21
N ARG A 248 -0.25 -51.71 16.50
CA ARG A 248 0.04 -52.42 17.75
C ARG A 248 1.21 -53.39 17.50
N GLY A 249 2.28 -53.31 18.30
CA GLY A 249 3.38 -54.28 18.38
C GLY A 249 4.76 -53.59 18.38
N GLY A 250 5.68 -53.77 19.33
CA GLY A 250 5.73 -54.67 20.48
C GLY A 250 6.74 -54.19 21.54
N MET A 251 6.82 -55.01 22.58
CA MET A 251 7.32 -54.87 23.95
C MET A 251 8.80 -54.44 24.19
N SER A 252 9.03 -53.92 25.41
CA SER A 252 10.28 -53.83 26.22
C SER A 252 11.12 -52.55 26.01
N SER A 253 11.44 -51.72 27.01
CA SER A 253 11.83 -52.06 28.38
C SER A 253 11.28 -51.10 29.45
N ARG A 254 11.07 -51.67 30.63
CA ARG A 254 10.82 -50.99 31.91
C ARG A 254 12.08 -50.30 32.39
N THR A 255 11.98 -49.03 32.78
CA THR A 255 12.61 -48.54 34.01
C THR A 255 11.65 -47.62 34.77
N ASN A 256 11.20 -48.14 35.91
CA ASN A 256 10.51 -47.42 36.97
C ASN A 256 11.38 -46.28 37.50
N PHE A 257 10.82 -45.08 37.64
CA PHE A 257 11.15 -44.23 38.79
C PHE A 257 9.85 -43.69 39.41
N THR A 258 9.65 -44.12 40.64
CA THR A 258 8.51 -43.83 41.52
C THR A 258 8.66 -42.49 42.22
N ARG A 259 7.55 -41.72 42.21
CA ARG A 259 6.99 -40.84 43.25
C ARG A 259 7.93 -40.06 44.18
N GLY A 260 7.74 -38.73 44.18
CA GLY A 260 7.93 -37.88 45.35
C GLY A 260 6.89 -36.75 45.37
N ARG A 261 5.81 -36.93 46.15
CA ARG A 261 4.94 -35.84 46.63
C ARG A 261 5.66 -35.21 47.82
N GLY A 262 5.86 -33.88 47.82
CA GLY A 262 6.38 -33.13 48.95
C GLY A 262 5.76 -31.73 48.98
N ARG A 263 5.15 -31.41 50.12
CA ARG A 263 4.24 -30.29 50.39
C ARG A 263 5.03 -29.10 50.96
N ALA A 264 4.47 -27.91 50.74
CA ALA A 264 4.74 -26.60 51.35
C ALA A 264 5.71 -26.52 52.55
N ARG A 265 6.62 -25.54 52.47
CA ARG A 265 6.72 -24.43 53.44
C ARG A 265 6.94 -23.14 52.67
#